data_AF-A0A1Y5GYT3-F1
#
_entry.id   AF-A0A1Y5GYT3-F1
#
_cell.length_a   1.000
_cell.length_b   1.000
_cell.length_c   1.000
_cell.angle_alpha   90.00
_cell.angle_beta   90.00
_cell.angle_gamma   90.00
#
_symmetry.space_group_name_H-M   'P 1'
#
loop_
_entity.id
_entity.type
_entity.pdbx_description
1 polymer ?
#
loop_
_entity_poly.entity_id
_entity_poly.type
_entity_poly.pdbx_seq_one_letter_code
_entity_poly.pdbx_strand_id
1 'polypeptide(L)'
;MTHNARRLGLLLFLLSLPLLPPFASAVEVTSSSTINNFSRTLHLSAQSRKPLYIWQGFEHEWLRFVLLRNSGRIPHRLSKFYNFIEQPTEEHENANFHFAQSTGVDGNFMNPKGNYRPLYTDSLISQSGHLALTWSDQLENSDIPVANSKIRETIVVPLGDNIPENREFAMILQGIQLDLDCDNSQQPESDPCNSNGMWPYVFNIALNNCQLSTEDYRCDVDINIYRAWTPNRGGFQLPPIFEEIKPLNHQLDFALNVHFSLISEQQSNVLIQPNTTVAIEHDLHHRQNVISTRNPTPPHSTLNQHVSAITAFGFSLSAPESLASHWSQLQSDTRHQGRYIGKLTNRVVDSVNIQDHQETTIQQSLWAPITVVNATSHVQLDTLSLWFSADTQIGDSAIASGKLCINSTDQAPAFSRWKMCDFQGWLARIIYGGKEQEQTMTQLPIFRHH
;
A
#
# COMPACT_ATOMS: atom_id res chain seq x y z
N MET A 1 40.20 13.50 59.18
CA MET A 1 40.18 13.92 57.77
C MET A 1 38.73 13.96 57.34
N THR A 2 38.13 15.12 57.48
CA THR A 2 36.68 15.37 57.38
C THR A 2 36.44 16.25 56.16
N HIS A 3 35.89 15.68 55.09
CA HIS A 3 35.46 16.46 53.93
C HIS A 3 34.02 16.94 54.11
N ASN A 4 33.90 18.26 54.17
CA ASN A 4 32.66 19.01 54.20
C ASN A 4 31.98 19.03 52.82
N ALA A 5 30.65 19.08 52.91
CA ALA A 5 29.67 19.10 51.84
C ALA A 5 29.79 20.28 50.87
N ARG A 6 29.35 20.07 49.63
CA ARG A 6 28.51 21.02 48.90
C ARG A 6 27.55 20.29 47.96
N ARG A 7 26.28 20.34 48.34
CA ARG A 7 25.12 20.03 47.50
C ARG A 7 25.06 21.02 46.35
N LEU A 8 24.95 20.54 45.11
CA LEU A 8 24.31 21.26 44.02
C LEU A 8 23.29 20.29 43.43
N GLY A 9 22.03 20.45 43.85
CA GLY A 9 20.91 19.75 43.23
C GLY A 9 20.57 20.46 41.93
N LEU A 10 20.90 19.83 40.80
CA LEU A 10 20.37 20.22 39.51
C LEU A 10 19.13 19.35 39.26
N LEU A 11 17.94 19.89 39.55
CA LEU A 11 16.69 19.32 39.07
C LEU A 11 16.66 19.50 37.54
N LEU A 12 16.97 18.46 36.79
CA LEU A 12 16.55 18.35 35.39
C LEU A 12 15.09 17.89 35.38
N PHE A 13 14.19 18.85 35.16
CA PHE A 13 12.85 18.54 34.65
C PHE A 13 13.02 18.02 33.22
N LEU A 14 12.96 16.70 33.05
CA LEU A 14 12.69 16.06 31.76
C LEU A 14 11.22 16.32 31.44
N LEU A 15 10.93 17.45 30.79
CA LEU A 15 9.69 17.62 30.04
C LEU A 15 9.76 16.67 28.84
N SER A 16 9.11 15.52 28.97
CA SER A 16 8.76 14.66 27.84
C SER A 16 7.82 15.44 26.92
N LEU A 17 8.39 16.08 25.90
CA LEU A 17 7.63 16.59 24.77
C LEU A 17 7.00 15.38 24.07
N PRO A 18 5.68 15.37 23.81
CA PRO A 18 5.11 14.35 22.95
C PRO A 18 5.76 14.48 21.57
N LEU A 19 6.40 13.40 21.12
CA LEU A 19 6.75 13.20 19.72
C LEU A 19 5.44 13.29 18.92
N LEU A 20 5.21 14.45 18.31
CA LEU A 20 4.18 14.60 17.28
C LEU A 20 4.50 13.59 16.16
N PRO A 21 3.50 12.85 15.64
CA PRO A 21 3.70 12.03 14.45
C PRO A 21 4.18 12.93 13.29
N PRO A 22 5.08 12.46 12.42
CA PRO A 22 5.73 13.29 11.39
C PRO A 22 4.81 13.82 10.28
N PHE A 23 3.48 13.68 10.40
CA PHE A 23 2.51 14.22 9.44
C PHE A 23 1.81 15.51 9.89
N ALA A 24 2.18 16.10 11.02
CA ALA A 24 1.64 17.40 11.45
C ALA A 24 2.34 18.63 10.83
N SER A 25 3.41 18.46 10.05
CA SER A 25 4.14 19.60 9.46
C SER A 25 4.69 19.29 8.07
N ALA A 26 3.83 19.32 7.06
CA ALA A 26 4.24 19.58 5.68
C ALA A 26 3.10 20.28 4.93
N VAL A 27 3.12 21.60 5.00
CA VAL A 27 2.42 22.57 4.14
C VAL A 27 0.88 22.45 4.14
N GLU A 28 0.22 23.37 4.85
CA GLU A 28 -1.12 23.84 4.43
C GLU A 28 -0.97 24.47 3.04
N VAL A 29 -1.05 23.65 1.99
CA VAL A 29 -1.43 24.15 0.67
C VAL A 29 -2.95 24.21 0.69
N THR A 30 -3.49 25.39 0.96
CA THR A 30 -4.84 25.75 0.54
C THR A 30 -4.88 25.80 -0.98
N SER A 31 -4.98 24.63 -1.60
CA SER A 31 -5.48 24.51 -2.96
C SER A 31 -6.53 23.42 -2.95
N SER A 32 -7.80 23.82 -3.00
CA SER A 32 -8.78 23.02 -3.72
C SER A 32 -8.31 23.02 -5.18
N SER A 33 -7.40 22.13 -5.54
CA SER A 33 -7.25 21.79 -6.95
C SER A 33 -8.58 21.19 -7.34
N THR A 34 -9.32 21.87 -8.21
CA THR A 34 -10.43 21.24 -8.94
C THR A 34 -9.81 20.05 -9.66
N ILE A 35 -10.01 18.86 -9.11
CA ILE A 35 -9.54 17.62 -9.71
C ILE A 35 -10.36 17.42 -10.98
N ASN A 36 -9.70 17.34 -12.12
CA ASN A 36 -10.35 17.25 -13.42
C ASN A 36 -10.98 15.87 -13.61
N ASN A 37 -12.13 15.83 -14.29
CA ASN A 37 -12.85 14.60 -14.62
C ASN A 37 -13.14 13.70 -13.40
N PHE A 38 -13.32 14.31 -12.24
CA PHE A 38 -13.54 13.59 -11.00
C PHE A 38 -14.93 12.93 -10.98
N SER A 39 -14.97 11.62 -10.72
CA SER A 39 -16.21 10.90 -10.45
C SER A 39 -16.03 10.00 -9.23
N ARG A 40 -17.13 9.79 -8.50
CA ARG A 40 -17.19 8.92 -7.33
C ARG A 40 -18.44 8.06 -7.33
N THR A 41 -18.27 6.77 -7.04
CA THR A 41 -19.39 5.84 -6.84
C THR A 41 -19.09 4.95 -5.63
N LEU A 42 -20.05 4.86 -4.71
CA LEU A 42 -19.97 3.95 -3.58
C LEU A 42 -20.78 2.69 -3.87
N HIS A 43 -20.14 1.53 -3.78
CA HIS A 43 -20.78 0.23 -3.90
C HIS A 43 -20.76 -0.48 -2.56
N LEU A 44 -21.92 -0.93 -2.10
CA LEU A 44 -22.08 -1.71 -0.87
C LEU A 44 -22.62 -3.09 -1.21
N SER A 45 -22.19 -4.11 -0.46
CA SER A 45 -22.79 -5.45 -0.55
C SER A 45 -24.24 -5.41 -0.07
N ALA A 46 -25.10 -6.15 -0.77
CA ALA A 46 -26.53 -6.21 -0.47
C ALA A 46 -26.84 -6.97 0.84
N GLN A 47 -25.91 -7.80 1.32
CA GLN A 47 -26.10 -8.64 2.50
C GLN A 47 -24.93 -8.48 3.48
N SER A 48 -25.25 -8.63 4.76
CA SER A 48 -24.28 -8.83 5.84
C SER A 48 -23.72 -10.25 5.81
N ARG A 49 -22.43 -10.42 6.12
CA ARG A 49 -21.69 -11.66 5.83
C ARG A 49 -21.11 -12.37 7.05
N LYS A 50 -20.96 -13.68 6.88
CA LYS A 50 -20.14 -14.62 7.67
C LYS A 50 -19.58 -15.68 6.68
N PRO A 51 -18.29 -16.05 6.69
CA PRO A 51 -17.13 -15.46 7.38
C PRO A 51 -16.65 -14.12 6.79
N LEU A 52 -15.78 -13.40 7.52
CA LEU A 52 -15.04 -12.22 7.06
C LEU A 52 -13.56 -12.57 6.86
N TYR A 53 -12.98 -12.21 5.73
CA TYR A 53 -11.54 -12.31 5.52
C TYR A 53 -10.90 -10.93 5.74
N ILE A 54 -10.06 -10.78 6.75
CA ILE A 54 -9.39 -9.51 7.04
C ILE A 54 -8.13 -9.43 6.19
N TRP A 55 -8.04 -8.42 5.32
CA TRP A 55 -6.82 -8.10 4.61
C TRP A 55 -5.74 -7.61 5.58
N GLN A 56 -4.59 -8.27 5.53
CA GLN A 56 -3.42 -7.99 6.37
C GLN A 56 -2.24 -7.51 5.53
N GLY A 57 -2.50 -6.95 4.36
CA GLY A 57 -1.50 -6.30 3.54
C GLY A 57 -0.83 -7.22 2.52
N PHE A 58 0.36 -6.85 2.07
CA PHE A 58 0.98 -7.42 0.88
C PHE A 58 2.49 -7.33 0.79
N GLU A 59 3.04 -8.10 -0.17
CA GLU A 59 4.41 -8.02 -0.64
C GLU A 59 4.44 -8.17 -2.16
N HIS A 60 4.89 -7.12 -2.85
CA HIS A 60 5.07 -7.09 -4.30
C HIS A 60 6.55 -6.86 -4.60
N GLU A 61 7.18 -7.75 -5.36
CA GLU A 61 8.58 -7.61 -5.78
C GLU A 61 8.74 -7.92 -7.27
N TRP A 62 9.41 -7.02 -7.98
CA TRP A 62 9.72 -7.19 -9.38
C TRP A 62 11.01 -8.00 -9.54
N LEU A 63 10.90 -9.14 -10.22
CA LEU A 63 11.93 -10.17 -10.21
C LEU A 63 12.76 -10.22 -11.49
N ARG A 64 12.48 -9.35 -12.47
CA ARG A 64 13.20 -9.35 -13.74
C ARG A 64 14.61 -8.75 -13.61
N PHE A 65 15.58 -9.43 -14.21
CA PHE A 65 16.95 -8.99 -14.38
C PHE A 65 17.26 -8.69 -15.85
N VAL A 66 18.12 -7.71 -16.12
CA VAL A 66 18.79 -7.56 -17.42
C VAL A 66 20.19 -8.13 -17.32
N LEU A 67 20.61 -8.84 -18.36
CA LEU A 67 21.97 -9.31 -18.58
C LEU A 67 22.93 -8.14 -18.84
N LEU A 68 23.14 -7.29 -17.84
CA LEU A 68 24.33 -6.45 -17.75
C LEU A 68 25.18 -7.00 -16.62
N ARG A 69 26.47 -7.16 -16.87
CA ARG A 69 27.49 -7.82 -16.01
C ARG A 69 27.53 -7.35 -14.54
N ASN A 70 26.77 -6.33 -14.16
CA ASN A 70 26.71 -5.71 -12.84
C ASN A 70 25.31 -5.75 -12.19
N SER A 71 24.53 -6.81 -12.35
CA SER A 71 23.30 -7.01 -11.56
C SER A 71 22.20 -5.95 -11.78
N GLY A 72 22.09 -5.39 -12.99
CA GLY A 72 21.08 -4.38 -13.31
C GLY A 72 19.67 -4.97 -13.39
N ARG A 73 18.83 -4.71 -12.39
CA ARG A 73 17.38 -4.93 -12.49
C ARG A 73 16.74 -3.76 -13.25
N ILE A 74 15.73 -4.05 -14.08
CA ILE A 74 14.90 -2.99 -14.67
C ILE A 74 14.01 -2.49 -13.56
N PRO A 75 14.00 -1.20 -13.26
CA PRO A 75 13.11 -0.68 -12.26
C PRO A 75 11.76 -0.33 -12.94
N HIS A 76 10.66 -0.38 -12.21
CA HIS A 76 9.33 -0.35 -12.83
C HIS A 76 8.49 0.87 -12.41
N ARG A 77 7.67 1.34 -13.36
CA ARG A 77 6.62 2.33 -13.09
C ARG A 77 5.41 1.64 -12.47
N LEU A 78 4.63 2.37 -11.69
CA LEU A 78 3.34 1.89 -11.19
C LEU A 78 2.26 2.25 -12.20
N SER A 79 1.57 1.26 -12.80
CA SER A 79 0.48 1.52 -13.77
C SER A 79 -0.81 0.83 -13.37
N LYS A 80 -0.76 -0.48 -13.24
CA LYS A 80 -1.80 -1.29 -12.58
C LYS A 80 -1.27 -1.70 -11.21
N PHE A 81 -2.09 -1.69 -10.17
CA PHE A 81 -1.71 -2.10 -8.83
C PHE A 81 -2.93 -2.58 -8.05
N TYR A 82 -3.17 -3.90 -8.09
CA TYR A 82 -4.23 -4.53 -7.32
C TYR A 82 -3.62 -5.31 -6.17
N ASN A 83 -4.19 -5.08 -5.01
CA ASN A 83 -3.96 -5.91 -3.85
C ASN A 83 -5.16 -5.77 -2.93
N PHE A 84 -6.16 -6.63 -3.12
CA PHE A 84 -7.40 -6.57 -2.35
C PHE A 84 -8.05 -7.93 -2.18
N ILE A 85 -8.91 -8.03 -1.17
CA ILE A 85 -9.78 -9.18 -0.96
C ILE A 85 -11.18 -8.82 -1.42
N GLU A 86 -11.65 -9.54 -2.42
CA GLU A 86 -13.07 -9.63 -2.74
C GLU A 86 -13.71 -10.62 -1.77
N GLN A 87 -14.54 -10.09 -0.88
CA GLN A 87 -15.30 -10.89 0.08
C GLN A 87 -16.39 -11.70 -0.65
N PRO A 88 -16.73 -12.90 -0.17
CA PRO A 88 -17.71 -13.76 -0.82
C PRO A 88 -19.09 -13.10 -0.85
N THR A 89 -19.89 -13.38 -1.87
CA THR A 89 -21.26 -12.82 -1.95
C THR A 89 -22.25 -13.66 -1.15
N GLU A 90 -22.02 -14.97 -1.09
CA GLU A 90 -22.80 -15.92 -0.29
C GLU A 90 -21.92 -16.67 0.73
N GLU A 91 -22.51 -17.18 1.82
CA GLU A 91 -21.81 -17.89 2.90
C GLU A 91 -20.99 -19.12 2.44
N HIS A 92 -21.38 -19.74 1.32
CA HIS A 92 -20.73 -20.93 0.79
C HIS A 92 -19.70 -20.64 -0.31
N GLU A 93 -19.49 -19.37 -0.66
CA GLU A 93 -18.53 -18.97 -1.68
C GLU A 93 -17.15 -18.68 -1.08
N ASN A 94 -16.12 -18.81 -1.93
CA ASN A 94 -14.76 -18.42 -1.57
C ASN A 94 -14.59 -16.90 -1.67
N ALA A 95 -13.89 -16.30 -0.71
CA ALA A 95 -13.24 -15.02 -0.94
C ALA A 95 -12.16 -15.16 -2.01
N ASN A 96 -11.86 -14.07 -2.72
CA ASN A 96 -10.80 -14.04 -3.72
C ASN A 96 -9.77 -12.97 -3.37
N PHE A 97 -8.49 -13.33 -3.41
CA PHE A 97 -7.41 -12.35 -3.36
C PHE A 97 -7.02 -11.99 -4.79
N HIS A 98 -7.05 -10.70 -5.11
CA HIS A 98 -6.73 -10.18 -6.43
C HIS A 98 -5.37 -9.50 -6.45
N PHE A 99 -4.58 -9.84 -7.46
CA PHE A 99 -3.29 -9.23 -7.73
C PHE A 99 -3.24 -8.76 -9.17
N ALA A 100 -2.73 -7.57 -9.38
CA ALA A 100 -2.35 -7.11 -10.70
C ALA A 100 -1.23 -6.10 -10.56
N GLN A 101 -0.30 -6.15 -11.50
CA GLN A 101 0.70 -5.12 -11.59
C GLN A 101 1.31 -5.07 -12.99
N SER A 102 1.08 -3.96 -13.68
CA SER A 102 1.71 -3.68 -14.98
C SER A 102 2.86 -2.71 -14.79
N THR A 103 3.89 -2.88 -15.61
CA THR A 103 5.17 -2.16 -15.50
C THR A 103 5.43 -1.18 -16.63
N GLY A 104 4.37 -0.83 -17.38
CA GLY A 104 4.53 -0.11 -18.64
C GLY A 104 5.14 -1.00 -19.72
N VAL A 105 5.97 -0.42 -20.59
CA VAL A 105 6.39 -1.03 -21.86
C VAL A 105 7.38 -2.19 -21.72
N ASP A 106 8.19 -2.22 -20.66
CA ASP A 106 9.33 -3.14 -20.58
C ASP A 106 8.93 -4.60 -20.30
N GLY A 107 7.73 -4.91 -19.83
CA GLY A 107 7.37 -6.27 -19.42
C GLY A 107 8.14 -6.75 -18.18
N ASN A 108 7.57 -7.69 -17.44
CA ASN A 108 8.10 -8.13 -16.16
C ASN A 108 7.58 -9.50 -15.70
N PHE A 109 8.20 -10.06 -14.66
CA PHE A 109 7.68 -11.16 -13.86
C PHE A 109 7.65 -10.81 -12.36
N MET A 110 6.59 -11.26 -11.66
CA MET A 110 6.40 -11.04 -10.22
C MET A 110 5.68 -12.24 -9.56
N ASN A 111 6.01 -12.48 -8.29
CA ASN A 111 5.28 -13.39 -7.40
C ASN A 111 4.64 -12.58 -6.26
N PRO A 112 3.49 -11.90 -6.49
CA PRO A 112 2.87 -11.11 -5.45
C PRO A 112 2.33 -12.00 -4.33
N LYS A 113 2.32 -11.46 -3.12
CA LYS A 113 1.75 -12.11 -1.94
C LYS A 113 0.76 -11.19 -1.26
N GLY A 114 -0.32 -11.77 -0.77
CA GLY A 114 -1.36 -11.12 0.00
C GLY A 114 -1.52 -11.83 1.32
N ASN A 115 -1.40 -11.10 2.42
CA ASN A 115 -1.61 -11.63 3.76
C ASN A 115 -3.07 -11.42 4.15
N TYR A 116 -3.66 -12.41 4.80
CA TYR A 116 -5.03 -12.31 5.28
C TYR A 116 -5.28 -13.21 6.49
N ARG A 117 -6.38 -12.93 7.19
CA ARG A 117 -6.83 -13.75 8.31
C ARG A 117 -8.34 -13.95 8.28
N PRO A 118 -8.87 -15.18 8.30
CA PRO A 118 -10.30 -15.40 8.37
C PRO A 118 -10.81 -15.20 9.80
N LEU A 119 -11.98 -14.59 9.90
CA LEU A 119 -12.72 -14.33 11.13
C LEU A 119 -14.13 -14.88 10.98
N TYR A 120 -14.55 -15.70 11.93
CA TYR A 120 -15.90 -16.26 11.97
C TYR A 120 -16.50 -16.13 13.38
N THR A 121 -17.70 -15.59 13.46
CA THR A 121 -18.57 -15.66 14.64
C THR A 121 -20.01 -15.40 14.22
N ASP A 122 -20.95 -15.97 14.96
CA ASP A 122 -22.37 -15.82 14.69
C ASP A 122 -22.91 -14.44 15.08
N SER A 123 -22.16 -13.64 15.84
CA SER A 123 -22.59 -12.32 16.32
C SER A 123 -22.06 -11.15 15.48
N LEU A 124 -21.02 -11.39 14.67
CA LEU A 124 -20.38 -10.37 13.84
C LEU A 124 -21.25 -10.08 12.63
N ILE A 125 -21.53 -8.81 12.44
CA ILE A 125 -22.16 -8.29 11.23
C ILE A 125 -21.06 -7.59 10.46
N SER A 126 -20.80 -8.07 9.24
CA SER A 126 -19.87 -7.40 8.33
C SER A 126 -20.58 -6.99 7.04
N GLN A 127 -20.38 -5.75 6.63
CA GLN A 127 -20.83 -5.24 5.33
C GLN A 127 -19.59 -4.72 4.60
N SER A 128 -19.37 -5.15 3.37
CA SER A 128 -18.21 -4.69 2.59
C SER A 128 -18.64 -3.88 1.40
N GLY A 129 -17.72 -3.11 0.90
CA GLY A 129 -17.95 -2.27 -0.26
C GLY A 129 -16.65 -1.82 -0.88
N HIS A 130 -16.78 -0.98 -1.88
CA HIS A 130 -15.66 -0.20 -2.39
C HIS A 130 -16.13 1.19 -2.80
N LEU A 131 -15.25 2.16 -2.59
CA LEU A 131 -15.37 3.49 -3.14
C LEU A 131 -14.60 3.52 -4.45
N ALA A 132 -15.31 3.61 -5.57
CA ALA A 132 -14.75 3.79 -6.90
C ALA A 132 -14.56 5.27 -7.20
N LEU A 133 -13.34 5.65 -7.56
CA LEU A 133 -12.93 7.02 -7.87
C LEU A 133 -12.26 7.03 -9.23
N THR A 134 -12.63 8.00 -10.08
CA THR A 134 -11.90 8.28 -11.31
C THR A 134 -11.51 9.73 -11.37
N TRP A 135 -10.32 10.03 -11.88
CA TRP A 135 -9.91 11.41 -12.13
C TRP A 135 -8.75 11.49 -13.11
N SER A 136 -8.51 12.69 -13.63
CA SER A 136 -7.32 13.02 -14.41
C SER A 136 -6.44 13.93 -13.57
N ASP A 137 -5.14 13.65 -13.54
CA ASP A 137 -4.20 14.59 -12.93
C ASP A 137 -3.75 15.67 -13.93
N GLN A 138 -3.03 16.65 -13.41
CA GLN A 138 -2.46 17.73 -14.22
C GLN A 138 -1.09 18.08 -13.67
N LEU A 139 -0.13 18.29 -14.57
CA LEU A 139 1.18 18.77 -14.19
C LEU A 139 1.11 20.19 -13.60
N GLU A 140 1.87 20.41 -12.54
CA GLU A 140 2.14 21.72 -11.99
C GLU A 140 3.09 22.49 -12.92
N ASN A 141 2.90 23.81 -13.00
CA ASN A 141 3.79 24.69 -13.75
C ASN A 141 5.09 24.91 -12.97
N SER A 142 6.04 23.99 -13.13
CA SER A 142 7.36 24.08 -12.50
C SER A 142 8.46 23.52 -13.40
N ASP A 143 9.71 23.84 -13.07
CA ASP A 143 10.89 23.37 -13.81
C ASP A 143 11.06 21.83 -13.77
N ILE A 144 10.39 21.16 -12.82
CA ILE A 144 10.44 19.71 -12.63
C ILE A 144 9.01 19.19 -12.65
N PRO A 145 8.56 18.57 -13.76
CA PRO A 145 7.17 18.16 -13.91
C PRO A 145 6.74 17.21 -12.78
N VAL A 146 5.75 17.66 -12.01
CA VAL A 146 5.09 16.91 -10.94
C VAL A 146 3.58 17.05 -11.08
N ALA A 147 2.83 16.05 -10.64
CA ALA A 147 1.39 16.12 -10.52
C ALA A 147 0.98 15.53 -9.16
N ASN A 148 0.15 16.27 -8.44
CA ASN A 148 -0.20 15.99 -7.06
C ASN A 148 -1.71 15.82 -6.91
N SER A 149 -2.16 14.59 -6.68
CA SER A 149 -3.56 14.29 -6.39
C SER A 149 -3.76 14.11 -4.89
N LYS A 150 -4.52 15.02 -4.27
CA LYS A 150 -4.94 14.95 -2.87
C LYS A 150 -6.47 14.92 -2.83
N ILE A 151 -7.03 13.75 -2.55
CA ILE A 151 -8.47 13.50 -2.54
C ILE A 151 -8.89 13.17 -1.11
N ARG A 152 -9.98 13.79 -0.65
CA ARG A 152 -10.68 13.40 0.56
C ARG A 152 -12.13 13.15 0.21
N GLU A 153 -12.59 11.94 0.50
CA GLU A 153 -13.97 11.52 0.28
C GLU A 153 -14.53 10.90 1.55
N THR A 154 -15.86 10.84 1.67
CA THR A 154 -16.50 10.22 2.83
C THR A 154 -17.28 8.99 2.39
N ILE A 155 -16.95 7.84 2.98
CA ILE A 155 -17.77 6.63 2.90
C ILE A 155 -18.90 6.76 3.92
N VAL A 156 -20.14 6.58 3.48
CA VAL A 156 -21.32 6.56 4.33
C VAL A 156 -21.99 5.20 4.19
N VAL A 157 -22.03 4.45 5.30
CA VAL A 157 -22.71 3.16 5.35
C VAL A 157 -24.00 3.33 6.16
N PRO A 158 -25.19 3.23 5.53
CA PRO A 158 -26.43 3.35 6.25
C PRO A 158 -26.59 2.17 7.21
N LEU A 159 -26.94 2.50 8.44
CA LEU A 159 -27.22 1.55 9.49
C LEU A 159 -28.75 1.52 9.61
N GLY A 160 -29.39 0.42 9.19
CA GLY A 160 -30.86 0.35 9.16
C GLY A 160 -31.53 0.60 10.52
N ASP A 161 -32.86 0.73 10.54
CA ASP A 161 -33.67 1.27 11.65
C ASP A 161 -33.57 0.57 13.04
N ASN A 162 -32.77 -0.48 13.18
CA ASN A 162 -32.62 -1.26 14.43
C ASN A 162 -31.15 -1.55 14.74
N ILE A 163 -30.31 -0.52 14.89
CA ILE A 163 -28.99 -0.71 15.49
C ILE A 163 -29.20 -1.04 16.97
N PRO A 164 -28.82 -2.23 17.46
CA PRO A 164 -28.89 -2.51 18.89
C PRO A 164 -28.03 -1.51 19.66
N GLU A 165 -28.60 -0.91 20.71
CA GLU A 165 -27.81 -0.18 21.70
C GLU A 165 -26.71 -1.13 22.22
N ASN A 166 -25.46 -0.66 22.30
CA ASN A 166 -24.26 -1.39 22.74
C ASN A 166 -23.51 -2.24 21.69
N ARG A 167 -23.43 -1.79 20.44
CA ARG A 167 -22.49 -2.34 19.44
C ARG A 167 -21.29 -1.43 19.22
N GLU A 168 -20.12 -2.05 19.05
CA GLU A 168 -18.93 -1.41 18.51
C GLU A 168 -18.95 -1.45 16.98
N PHE A 169 -18.32 -0.46 16.35
CA PHE A 169 -18.19 -0.34 14.90
C PHE A 169 -16.76 0.00 14.49
N ALA A 170 -16.27 -0.61 13.43
CA ALA A 170 -15.04 -0.19 12.76
C ALA A 170 -15.12 -0.40 11.26
N MET A 171 -14.54 0.52 10.51
CA MET A 171 -14.25 0.31 9.09
C MET A 171 -12.77 -0.02 8.94
N ILE A 172 -12.49 -1.10 8.21
CA ILE A 172 -11.14 -1.57 7.94
C ILE A 172 -10.89 -1.60 6.42
N LEU A 173 -9.64 -1.39 6.02
CA LEU A 173 -9.24 -1.54 4.62
C LEU A 173 -9.22 -3.02 4.23
N GLN A 174 -9.71 -3.29 3.03
CA GLN A 174 -9.69 -4.60 2.37
C GLN A 174 -8.79 -4.60 1.14
N GLY A 175 -7.89 -3.61 1.05
CA GLY A 175 -6.97 -3.40 -0.05
C GLY A 175 -7.50 -2.44 -1.11
N ILE A 176 -6.79 -2.40 -2.25
CA ILE A 176 -7.07 -1.43 -3.32
C ILE A 176 -6.96 -2.06 -4.71
N GLN A 177 -7.62 -1.42 -5.68
CA GLN A 177 -7.45 -1.64 -7.11
C GLN A 177 -7.12 -0.30 -7.76
N LEU A 178 -5.90 -0.13 -8.28
CA LEU A 178 -5.52 1.04 -9.07
C LEU A 178 -5.23 0.64 -10.52
N ASP A 179 -5.87 1.36 -11.44
CA ASP A 179 -5.59 1.35 -12.86
C ASP A 179 -5.22 2.76 -13.31
N LEU A 180 -4.15 2.88 -14.08
CA LEU A 180 -3.73 4.10 -14.74
C LEU A 180 -3.83 3.94 -16.25
N ASP A 181 -4.18 5.03 -16.93
CA ASP A 181 -4.17 5.10 -18.38
C ASP A 181 -3.54 6.40 -18.89
N CYS A 182 -2.93 6.31 -20.07
CA CYS A 182 -2.41 7.47 -20.79
C CYS A 182 -3.02 7.49 -22.18
N ASP A 183 -3.87 8.49 -22.44
CA ASP A 183 -4.45 8.71 -23.75
C ASP A 183 -3.56 9.65 -24.59
N ASN A 184 -3.09 9.15 -25.74
CA ASN A 184 -2.32 9.94 -26.71
C ASN A 184 -3.07 11.18 -27.21
N SER A 185 -4.41 11.16 -27.22
CA SER A 185 -5.22 12.31 -27.63
C SER A 185 -5.10 13.50 -26.66
N GLN A 186 -4.70 13.23 -25.41
CA GLN A 186 -4.48 14.22 -24.35
C GLN A 186 -3.01 14.61 -24.20
N GLN A 187 -2.12 14.10 -25.06
CA GLN A 187 -0.70 14.44 -25.03
C GLN A 187 -0.32 15.38 -26.19
N PRO A 188 0.69 16.23 -26.03
CA PRO A 188 1.34 16.90 -27.15
C PRO A 188 1.96 15.88 -28.12
N GLU A 189 1.97 16.18 -29.43
CA GLU A 189 2.60 15.31 -30.43
C GLU A 189 4.09 15.05 -30.15
N SER A 190 4.78 15.99 -29.48
CA SER A 190 6.17 15.86 -29.08
C SER A 190 6.39 14.87 -27.93
N ASP A 191 5.36 14.60 -27.13
CA ASP A 191 5.41 13.77 -25.93
C ASP A 191 4.29 12.72 -25.94
N PRO A 192 4.27 11.79 -26.91
CA PRO A 192 3.26 10.75 -26.93
C PRO A 192 3.36 9.88 -25.67
N CYS A 193 2.27 9.21 -25.32
CA CYS A 193 2.22 8.30 -24.18
C CYS A 193 3.35 7.28 -24.24
N ASN A 194 4.22 7.33 -23.24
CA ASN A 194 5.36 6.43 -23.15
C ASN A 194 5.01 5.10 -22.45
N SER A 195 3.90 5.07 -21.72
CA SER A 195 3.35 3.99 -20.90
C SER A 195 2.15 4.52 -20.11
N ASN A 196 1.39 3.61 -19.52
CA ASN A 196 0.34 3.92 -18.56
C ASN A 196 0.89 4.11 -17.13
N GLY A 197 2.22 4.10 -16.94
CA GLY A 197 2.82 4.10 -15.61
C GLY A 197 3.25 5.47 -15.11
N MET A 198 3.16 5.67 -13.80
CA MET A 198 3.72 6.82 -13.10
C MET A 198 5.01 6.47 -12.35
N TRP A 199 5.82 7.49 -12.06
CA TRP A 199 6.88 7.43 -11.05
C TRP A 199 6.38 8.09 -9.76
N PRO A 200 5.82 7.32 -8.83
CA PRO A 200 5.31 7.89 -7.60
C PRO A 200 6.47 8.35 -6.70
N TYR A 201 6.19 9.38 -5.91
CA TYR A 201 7.04 9.76 -4.78
C TYR A 201 6.25 9.95 -3.48
N VAL A 202 4.92 10.04 -3.57
CA VAL A 202 4.00 9.85 -2.44
C VAL A 202 2.87 8.94 -2.90
N PHE A 203 2.54 7.95 -2.08
CA PHE A 203 1.39 7.09 -2.25
C PHE A 203 0.82 6.75 -0.87
N ASN A 204 -0.37 7.23 -0.54
CA ASN A 204 -1.00 6.98 0.75
C ASN A 204 -2.51 6.85 0.58
N ILE A 205 -3.09 5.84 1.23
CA ILE A 205 -4.53 5.62 1.35
C ILE A 205 -4.84 5.33 2.81
N ALA A 206 -5.77 6.09 3.39
CA ALA A 206 -6.12 6.00 4.80
C ALA A 206 -7.63 6.14 5.04
N LEU A 207 -8.17 5.33 5.97
CA LEU A 207 -9.46 5.52 6.59
C LEU A 207 -9.28 6.32 7.89
N ASN A 208 -9.91 7.48 7.97
CA ASN A 208 -9.78 8.43 9.07
C ASN A 208 -11.14 8.94 9.54
N ASN A 209 -11.15 9.66 10.68
CA ASN A 209 -12.30 10.40 11.20
C ASN A 209 -13.60 9.59 11.22
N CYS A 210 -13.53 8.31 11.61
CA CYS A 210 -14.71 7.46 11.64
C CYS A 210 -15.66 7.89 12.75
N GLN A 211 -16.95 8.05 12.43
CA GLN A 211 -17.99 8.54 13.32
C GLN A 211 -19.25 7.71 13.16
N LEU A 212 -19.83 7.33 14.30
CA LEU A 212 -21.15 6.71 14.38
C LEU A 212 -22.20 7.81 14.56
N SER A 213 -23.24 7.78 13.73
CA SER A 213 -24.48 8.53 13.92
C SER A 213 -25.64 7.56 14.20
N THR A 214 -26.85 8.10 14.39
CA THR A 214 -28.06 7.29 14.57
C THR A 214 -28.50 6.57 13.28
N GLU A 215 -28.09 7.07 12.11
CA GLU A 215 -28.57 6.57 10.80
C GLU A 215 -27.45 5.92 9.98
N ASP A 216 -26.18 6.23 10.27
CA ASP A 216 -25.06 5.79 9.46
C ASP A 216 -23.74 5.70 10.23
N TYR A 217 -22.79 4.96 9.64
CA TYR A 217 -21.39 4.99 10.02
C TYR A 217 -20.59 5.66 8.90
N ARG A 218 -19.84 6.69 9.25
CA ARG A 218 -19.09 7.52 8.29
C ARG A 218 -17.61 7.42 8.54
N CYS A 219 -16.80 7.31 7.50
CA CYS A 219 -15.34 7.45 7.59
C CYS A 219 -14.85 8.28 6.41
N ASP A 220 -13.86 9.14 6.66
CA ASP A 220 -13.11 9.81 5.60
C ASP A 220 -12.10 8.83 4.99
N VAL A 221 -11.97 8.89 3.67
CA VAL A 221 -10.93 8.24 2.88
C VAL A 221 -10.00 9.34 2.40
N ASP A 222 -8.78 9.37 2.92
CA ASP A 222 -7.72 10.26 2.48
C ASP A 222 -6.82 9.54 1.47
N ILE A 223 -6.66 10.12 0.28
CA ILE A 223 -5.82 9.59 -0.79
C ILE A 223 -4.81 10.67 -1.21
N ASN A 224 -3.53 10.32 -1.14
CA ASN A 224 -2.45 11.16 -1.65
C ASN A 224 -1.63 10.35 -2.66
N ILE A 225 -1.71 10.73 -3.93
CA ILE A 225 -0.94 10.10 -5.01
C ILE A 225 -0.21 11.19 -5.77
N TYR A 226 1.10 11.27 -5.55
CA TYR A 226 1.96 12.28 -6.18
C TYR A 226 2.96 11.58 -7.08
N ARG A 227 3.07 12.08 -8.32
CA ARG A 227 4.02 11.59 -9.31
C ARG A 227 4.95 12.70 -9.77
N ALA A 228 6.14 12.29 -10.20
CA ALA A 228 7.06 13.17 -10.92
C ALA A 228 7.46 12.54 -12.24
N TRP A 229 8.07 13.33 -13.12
CA TRP A 229 8.72 12.82 -14.31
C TRP A 229 10.23 12.70 -14.09
N THR A 230 10.76 11.48 -14.17
CA THR A 230 12.18 11.21 -13.87
C THR A 230 12.83 10.33 -14.94
N PRO A 231 12.87 10.78 -16.22
CA PRO A 231 13.26 9.95 -17.36
C PRO A 231 14.70 9.43 -17.26
N ASN A 232 15.64 10.29 -16.82
CA ASN A 232 17.06 9.95 -16.67
C ASN A 232 17.81 10.77 -15.59
N ARG A 233 17.21 11.78 -14.94
CA ARG A 233 17.89 12.62 -13.91
C ARG A 233 17.58 12.26 -12.46
N GLY A 234 16.55 11.45 -12.24
CA GLY A 234 16.20 10.84 -10.95
C GLY A 234 15.76 9.37 -11.07
N GLY A 235 15.84 8.82 -12.29
CA GLY A 235 15.34 7.50 -12.66
C GLY A 235 16.47 6.50 -12.94
N PHE A 236 16.25 5.59 -13.90
CA PHE A 236 17.23 4.58 -14.32
C PHE A 236 18.36 5.21 -15.13
N GLN A 237 19.60 5.14 -14.63
CA GLN A 237 20.78 5.65 -15.32
C GLN A 237 21.76 4.52 -15.61
N LEU A 238 22.13 4.34 -16.89
CA LEU A 238 23.22 3.47 -17.34
C LEU A 238 24.15 4.19 -18.34
N PRO A 239 25.03 5.08 -17.85
CA PRO A 239 26.10 5.64 -18.66
C PRO A 239 27.23 4.61 -18.87
N PRO A 240 27.95 4.65 -20.01
CA PRO A 240 27.79 5.57 -21.15
C PRO A 240 26.86 5.02 -22.25
N ILE A 241 26.03 4.01 -21.98
CA ILE A 241 25.43 3.18 -23.04
C ILE A 241 24.03 3.65 -23.45
N PHE A 242 23.25 4.29 -22.55
CA PHE A 242 21.86 4.67 -22.85
C PHE A 242 21.45 6.01 -22.23
N GLU A 243 21.24 7.03 -23.08
CA GLU A 243 20.58 8.30 -22.73
C GLU A 243 19.20 8.37 -23.42
N GLU A 244 18.32 7.42 -23.13
CA GLU A 244 16.96 7.51 -23.64
C GLU A 244 16.09 8.33 -22.69
N ILE A 245 15.76 9.56 -23.10
CA ILE A 245 14.78 10.39 -22.39
C ILE A 245 13.39 9.87 -22.75
N LYS A 246 12.69 9.33 -21.75
CA LYS A 246 11.30 8.88 -21.92
C LYS A 246 10.38 10.10 -22.02
N PRO A 247 9.44 10.14 -22.99
CA PRO A 247 8.47 11.24 -23.12
C PRO A 247 7.75 11.56 -21.81
N LEU A 248 7.32 12.80 -21.62
CA LEU A 248 6.55 13.19 -20.45
C LEU A 248 5.08 12.81 -20.63
N ASN A 249 4.50 12.05 -19.69
CA ASN A 249 3.04 11.93 -19.63
C ASN A 249 2.49 13.21 -18.96
N HIS A 250 1.93 14.11 -19.77
CA HIS A 250 1.38 15.41 -19.33
C HIS A 250 0.12 15.25 -18.50
N GLN A 251 -0.64 14.20 -18.77
CA GLN A 251 -1.83 13.80 -18.02
C GLN A 251 -1.85 12.28 -17.88
N LEU A 252 -2.28 11.80 -16.72
CA LEU A 252 -2.65 10.41 -16.49
C LEU A 252 -4.08 10.36 -15.94
N ASP A 253 -4.84 9.39 -16.42
CA ASP A 253 -6.16 9.07 -15.92
C ASP A 253 -6.05 7.94 -14.89
N PHE A 254 -6.71 8.13 -13.75
CA PHE A 254 -6.69 7.24 -12.60
C PHE A 254 -8.07 6.62 -12.42
N ALA A 255 -8.12 5.32 -12.19
CA ALA A 255 -9.28 4.61 -11.66
C ALA A 255 -8.85 3.84 -10.41
N LEU A 256 -9.34 4.28 -9.24
CA LEU A 256 -9.01 3.71 -7.94
C LEU A 256 -10.28 3.18 -7.26
N ASN A 257 -10.27 1.89 -6.91
CA ASN A 257 -11.21 1.33 -5.95
C ASN A 257 -10.52 1.15 -4.59
N VAL A 258 -11.08 1.78 -3.56
CA VAL A 258 -10.69 1.54 -2.16
C VAL A 258 -11.68 0.55 -1.57
N HIS A 259 -11.23 -0.68 -1.31
CA HIS A 259 -12.06 -1.73 -0.75
C HIS A 259 -12.06 -1.64 0.77
N PHE A 260 -13.22 -1.85 1.39
CA PHE A 260 -13.37 -1.78 2.84
C PHE A 260 -14.40 -2.77 3.36
N SER A 261 -14.32 -3.07 4.65
CA SER A 261 -15.39 -3.75 5.40
C SER A 261 -15.75 -2.92 6.64
N LEU A 262 -17.04 -2.62 6.80
CA LEU A 262 -17.62 -2.23 8.07
C LEU A 262 -17.87 -3.48 8.90
N ILE A 263 -17.40 -3.47 10.13
CA ILE A 263 -17.55 -4.53 11.11
C ILE A 263 -18.37 -3.96 12.26
N SER A 264 -19.35 -4.74 12.74
CA SER A 264 -20.11 -4.42 13.94
C SER A 264 -20.32 -5.65 14.80
N GLU A 265 -20.12 -5.50 16.11
CA GLU A 265 -20.26 -6.57 17.11
C GLU A 265 -20.69 -6.00 18.47
N GLN A 266 -21.34 -6.81 19.31
CA GLN A 266 -21.72 -6.46 20.68
C GLN A 266 -20.50 -6.05 21.50
N GLN A 267 -20.61 -4.98 22.28
CA GLN A 267 -19.54 -4.47 23.16
C GLN A 267 -19.02 -5.50 24.17
N SER A 268 -19.83 -6.48 24.54
CA SER A 268 -19.40 -7.58 25.41
C SER A 268 -18.45 -8.56 24.72
N ASN A 269 -18.47 -8.61 23.39
CA ASN A 269 -17.80 -9.61 22.56
C ASN A 269 -16.64 -9.03 21.74
N VAL A 270 -16.58 -7.70 21.57
CA VAL A 270 -15.48 -7.03 20.89
C VAL A 270 -15.04 -5.79 21.65
N LEU A 271 -13.74 -5.49 21.59
CA LEU A 271 -13.23 -4.15 21.82
C LEU A 271 -12.36 -3.72 20.64
N ILE A 272 -12.64 -2.53 20.14
CA ILE A 272 -11.90 -1.92 19.04
C ILE A 272 -10.98 -0.86 19.63
N GLN A 273 -9.68 -1.05 19.42
CA GLN A 273 -8.68 -0.11 19.89
C GLN A 273 -7.88 0.41 18.71
N PRO A 274 -7.81 1.74 18.51
CA PRO A 274 -6.88 2.29 17.54
C PRO A 274 -5.46 1.93 17.97
N ASN A 275 -4.71 1.30 17.05
CA ASN A 275 -3.28 1.11 17.29
C ASN A 275 -2.52 2.36 16.87
N THR A 276 -1.28 2.42 17.34
CA THR A 276 -0.32 3.42 16.89
C THR A 276 0.20 3.09 15.49
N THR A 277 0.39 4.13 14.70
CA THR A 277 1.16 4.13 13.45
C THR A 277 2.51 3.43 13.60
N VAL A 278 2.86 2.55 12.67
CA VAL A 278 4.24 2.07 12.48
C VAL A 278 4.81 2.74 11.25
N ALA A 279 5.83 3.56 11.45
CA ALA A 279 6.59 4.19 10.41
C ALA A 279 8.04 3.69 10.46
N ILE A 280 8.61 3.42 9.30
CA ILE A 280 10.03 3.13 9.13
C ILE A 280 10.64 4.15 8.16
N GLU A 281 11.91 4.46 8.39
CA GLU A 281 12.71 5.30 7.51
C GLU A 281 13.99 4.55 7.16
N HIS A 282 14.28 4.41 5.86
CA HIS A 282 15.48 3.74 5.37
C HIS A 282 15.90 4.24 3.99
N ASP A 283 17.16 3.99 3.66
CA ASP A 283 17.73 4.21 2.33
C ASP A 283 16.97 3.39 1.26
N LEU A 284 16.53 4.00 0.16
CA LEU A 284 15.72 3.33 -0.87
C LEU A 284 16.41 2.10 -1.49
N HIS A 285 17.73 1.97 -1.40
CA HIS A 285 18.47 0.79 -1.86
C HIS A 285 18.51 -0.34 -0.83
N HIS A 286 17.94 -0.15 0.36
CA HIS A 286 17.77 -1.18 1.38
C HIS A 286 16.59 -2.12 1.04
N ARG A 287 16.92 -3.29 0.45
CA ARG A 287 15.93 -4.26 -0.07
C ARG A 287 15.17 -5.07 0.99
N GLN A 288 15.76 -5.24 2.18
CA GLN A 288 15.22 -6.15 3.19
C GLN A 288 13.94 -5.57 3.82
N ASN A 289 13.06 -6.46 4.31
CA ASN A 289 11.93 -6.02 5.11
C ASN A 289 12.46 -5.56 6.45
N VAL A 290 12.07 -4.37 6.88
CA VAL A 290 12.21 -3.96 8.27
C VAL A 290 11.06 -4.58 9.04
N ILE A 291 11.38 -5.20 10.18
CA ILE A 291 10.43 -5.93 11.01
C ILE A 291 10.21 -5.11 12.28
N SER A 292 8.96 -4.78 12.56
CA SER A 292 8.53 -4.14 13.80
C SER A 292 7.59 -5.07 14.55
N THR A 293 7.89 -5.34 15.81
CA THR A 293 7.06 -6.17 16.69
C THR A 293 6.25 -5.28 17.63
N ARG A 294 4.98 -5.64 17.86
CA ARG A 294 4.12 -5.04 18.88
C ARG A 294 3.50 -6.12 19.73
N ASN A 295 3.41 -5.85 21.03
CA ASN A 295 2.76 -6.72 22.00
C ASN A 295 1.48 -6.03 22.48
N PRO A 296 0.36 -6.20 21.76
CA PRO A 296 -0.91 -5.62 22.19
C PRO A 296 -1.33 -6.27 23.51
N THR A 297 -1.71 -5.45 24.49
CA THR A 297 -2.14 -5.94 25.81
C THR A 297 -3.65 -6.17 25.79
N PRO A 298 -4.14 -7.36 26.20
CA PRO A 298 -5.57 -7.60 26.31
C PRO A 298 -6.22 -6.57 27.24
N PRO A 299 -7.35 -5.98 26.85
CA PRO A 299 -8.02 -4.97 27.67
C PRO A 299 -8.57 -5.58 28.97
N HIS A 300 -9.11 -6.80 28.89
CA HIS A 300 -9.71 -7.53 30.01
C HIS A 300 -9.55 -9.06 29.81
N SER A 301 -9.78 -9.83 30.88
CA SER A 301 -9.61 -11.30 30.85
C SER A 301 -10.55 -12.04 29.90
N THR A 302 -11.69 -11.44 29.56
CA THR A 302 -12.72 -12.05 28.69
C THR A 302 -12.50 -11.79 27.21
N LEU A 303 -11.72 -10.76 26.85
CA LEU A 303 -11.39 -10.39 25.47
C LEU A 303 -9.91 -10.68 25.20
N ASN A 304 -9.61 -11.95 24.91
CA ASN A 304 -8.25 -12.47 24.83
C ASN A 304 -7.84 -12.93 23.42
N GLN A 305 -8.75 -12.88 22.46
CA GLN A 305 -8.51 -13.17 21.04
C GLN A 305 -8.20 -11.87 20.32
N HIS A 306 -7.22 -11.82 19.41
CA HIS A 306 -6.83 -10.57 18.75
C HIS A 306 -6.47 -10.73 17.28
N VAL A 307 -6.86 -9.72 16.51
CA VAL A 307 -6.50 -9.49 15.11
C VAL A 307 -6.10 -8.04 14.92
N SER A 308 -5.04 -7.81 14.16
CA SER A 308 -4.74 -6.50 13.60
C SER A 308 -5.37 -6.33 12.22
N ALA A 309 -6.17 -5.27 12.06
CA ALA A 309 -6.71 -4.85 10.78
C ALA A 309 -6.01 -3.57 10.31
N ILE A 310 -5.83 -3.38 9.00
CA ILE A 310 -5.16 -2.20 8.44
C ILE A 310 -6.20 -1.10 8.19
N THR A 311 -5.87 0.14 8.53
CA THR A 311 -6.68 1.34 8.20
C THR A 311 -5.97 2.32 7.31
N ALA A 312 -4.64 2.31 7.28
CA ALA A 312 -3.88 3.09 6.31
C ALA A 312 -2.59 2.38 5.92
N PHE A 313 -2.13 2.63 4.70
CA PHE A 313 -0.79 2.27 4.28
C PHE A 313 -0.27 3.29 3.27
N GLY A 314 1.05 3.44 3.21
CA GLY A 314 1.64 4.30 2.22
C GLY A 314 3.15 4.40 2.29
N PHE A 315 3.69 5.23 1.40
CA PHE A 315 5.06 5.66 1.44
C PHE A 315 5.22 7.09 0.93
N SER A 316 6.35 7.70 1.29
CA SER A 316 6.87 8.90 0.65
C SER A 316 8.38 8.79 0.43
N LEU A 317 8.89 9.59 -0.48
CA LEU A 317 10.31 9.69 -0.80
C LEU A 317 10.79 11.12 -0.58
N SER A 318 11.89 11.27 0.14
CA SER A 318 12.59 12.54 0.29
C SER A 318 13.98 12.47 -0.33
N ALA A 319 14.54 13.64 -0.66
CA ALA A 319 15.92 13.71 -1.11
C ALA A 319 16.86 13.10 -0.05
N PRO A 320 17.91 12.37 -0.47
CA PRO A 320 18.89 11.84 0.49
C PRO A 320 19.69 12.98 1.12
N GLU A 321 20.16 12.80 2.36
CA GLU A 321 20.97 13.79 3.07
C GLU A 321 22.28 14.12 2.33
N SER A 322 22.86 13.13 1.64
CA SER A 322 24.02 13.32 0.78
C SER A 322 23.91 12.48 -0.48
N LEU A 323 24.22 13.09 -1.63
CA LEU A 323 24.29 12.38 -2.89
C LEU A 323 25.68 11.76 -3.04
N ALA A 324 25.75 10.43 -3.24
CA ALA A 324 27.01 9.76 -3.48
C ALA A 324 27.71 10.32 -4.73
N SER A 325 29.04 10.40 -4.69
CA SER A 325 29.86 11.05 -5.72
C SER A 325 29.61 10.53 -7.14
N HIS A 326 29.32 9.24 -7.29
CA HIS A 326 29.02 8.65 -8.59
C HIS A 326 27.75 9.24 -9.21
N TRP A 327 26.67 9.44 -8.44
CA TRP A 327 25.44 10.06 -8.96
C TRP A 327 25.65 11.50 -9.40
N SER A 328 26.50 12.26 -8.70
CA SER A 328 26.88 13.62 -9.08
C SER A 328 27.63 13.66 -10.41
N GLN A 329 28.49 12.67 -10.68
CA GLN A 329 29.19 12.53 -11.96
C GLN A 329 28.24 12.23 -13.12
N LEU A 330 27.09 11.60 -12.84
CA LEU A 330 26.05 11.31 -13.83
C LEU A 330 25.07 12.46 -14.05
N GLN A 331 25.36 13.64 -13.48
CA GLN A 331 24.49 14.82 -13.57
C GLN A 331 23.06 14.54 -13.05
N SER A 332 22.93 13.67 -12.05
CA SER A 332 21.67 13.38 -11.38
C SER A 332 21.15 14.63 -10.65
N ASP A 333 19.84 14.83 -10.68
CA ASP A 333 19.15 15.95 -10.05
C ASP A 333 18.19 15.41 -8.98
N THR A 334 18.54 15.58 -7.71
CA THR A 334 17.76 15.07 -6.56
C THR A 334 16.42 15.77 -6.38
N ARG A 335 16.20 16.91 -7.06
CA ARG A 335 14.91 17.60 -7.07
C ARG A 335 13.84 16.82 -7.83
N HIS A 336 14.24 15.94 -8.76
CA HIS A 336 13.35 14.94 -9.35
C HIS A 336 13.07 13.86 -8.29
N GLN A 337 11.86 13.79 -7.74
CA GLN A 337 11.52 12.92 -6.60
C GLN A 337 10.90 11.57 -6.99
N GLY A 338 10.27 11.47 -8.16
CA GLY A 338 9.67 10.23 -8.66
C GLY A 338 10.70 9.13 -8.81
N ARG A 339 10.38 7.93 -8.31
CA ARG A 339 11.26 6.77 -8.45
C ARG A 339 10.55 5.62 -9.11
N TYR A 340 11.33 4.83 -9.82
CA TYR A 340 10.91 3.49 -10.16
C TYR A 340 10.95 2.62 -8.90
N ILE A 341 10.02 1.67 -8.79
CA ILE A 341 9.91 0.78 -7.62
C ILE A 341 10.29 -0.64 -8.06
N GLY A 342 11.10 -1.30 -7.24
CA GLY A 342 11.49 -2.70 -7.42
C GLY A 342 10.89 -3.64 -6.38
N LYS A 343 10.41 -3.11 -5.25
CA LYS A 343 9.64 -3.84 -4.23
C LYS A 343 8.84 -2.87 -3.36
N LEU A 344 7.63 -3.28 -2.99
CA LEU A 344 6.78 -2.62 -2.00
C LEU A 344 6.15 -3.68 -1.09
N THR A 345 6.34 -3.53 0.21
CA THR A 345 5.82 -4.42 1.25
C THR A 345 5.19 -3.59 2.35
N ASN A 346 3.95 -3.90 2.69
CA ASN A 346 3.23 -3.40 3.85
C ASN A 346 2.33 -4.53 4.30
N ARG A 347 2.75 -5.31 5.30
CA ARG A 347 1.96 -6.45 5.76
C ARG A 347 2.04 -6.65 7.27
N VAL A 348 0.94 -7.14 7.81
CA VAL A 348 0.83 -7.63 9.16
C VAL A 348 0.93 -9.15 9.16
N VAL A 349 1.61 -9.67 10.15
CA VAL A 349 1.73 -11.08 10.49
C VAL A 349 1.44 -11.17 11.98
N ASP A 350 0.18 -11.44 12.32
CA ASP A 350 -0.15 -11.72 13.72
C ASP A 350 0.28 -13.16 14.04
N SER A 351 1.08 -13.31 15.09
CA SER A 351 1.45 -14.62 15.61
C SER A 351 0.66 -14.91 16.87
N VAL A 352 -0.04 -16.04 16.88
CA VAL A 352 -0.69 -16.57 18.07
C VAL A 352 0.31 -17.48 18.81
N ASN A 353 0.60 -17.12 20.06
CA ASN A 353 1.17 -17.96 21.11
C ASN A 353 2.64 -18.39 21.05
N ILE A 354 3.46 -17.66 21.80
CA ILE A 354 4.50 -18.25 22.65
C ILE A 354 4.28 -17.67 24.06
N GLN A 355 3.69 -18.46 24.98
CA GLN A 355 3.57 -18.14 26.42
C GLN A 355 2.65 -16.95 26.81
N ASP A 356 1.35 -16.97 26.46
CA ASP A 356 0.35 -15.95 26.85
C ASP A 356 0.62 -14.52 26.33
N HIS A 357 1.58 -14.35 25.43
CA HIS A 357 1.84 -13.08 24.76
C HIS A 357 1.32 -13.12 23.31
N GLN A 358 0.42 -12.19 23.02
CA GLN A 358 -0.02 -11.85 21.67
C GLN A 358 1.05 -10.95 21.04
N GLU A 359 1.50 -11.30 19.83
CA GLU A 359 2.51 -10.54 19.11
C GLU A 359 2.02 -10.23 17.70
N THR A 360 2.01 -8.94 17.35
CA THR A 360 1.77 -8.43 16.01
C THR A 360 3.10 -8.07 15.37
N THR A 361 3.51 -8.84 14.37
CA THR A 361 4.69 -8.53 13.57
C THR A 361 4.28 -7.74 12.32
N ILE A 362 4.88 -6.59 12.10
CA ILE A 362 4.67 -5.75 10.93
C ILE A 362 5.94 -5.78 10.08
N GLN A 363 5.78 -6.03 8.78
CA GLN A 363 6.86 -6.04 7.81
C GLN A 363 6.63 -4.97 6.76
N GLN A 364 7.61 -4.10 6.58
CA GLN A 364 7.54 -2.97 5.68
C GLN A 364 8.82 -2.85 4.85
N SER A 365 8.68 -2.44 3.59
CA SER A 365 9.81 -2.19 2.69
C SER A 365 9.35 -1.36 1.50
N LEU A 366 10.17 -0.39 1.11
CA LEU A 366 10.14 0.23 -0.21
C LEU A 366 11.56 0.16 -0.74
N TRP A 367 11.73 -0.39 -1.94
CA TRP A 367 13.05 -0.59 -2.51
C TRP A 367 13.09 -0.31 -4.00
N ALA A 368 14.19 0.30 -4.46
CA ALA A 368 14.55 0.44 -5.87
C ALA A 368 15.98 -0.06 -6.09
N PRO A 369 16.31 -0.59 -7.29
CA PRO A 369 17.67 -1.02 -7.58
C PRO A 369 18.63 0.16 -7.64
N ILE A 370 19.93 -0.12 -7.43
CA ILE A 370 21.03 0.86 -7.45
C ILE A 370 21.20 1.60 -8.78
N THR A 371 20.52 1.18 -9.83
CA THR A 371 20.46 1.89 -11.11
C THR A 371 19.52 3.10 -11.06
N VAL A 372 18.77 3.27 -9.97
CA VAL A 372 17.90 4.41 -9.70
C VAL A 372 18.57 5.33 -8.69
N VAL A 373 18.54 6.64 -8.94
CA VAL A 373 19.06 7.66 -8.00
C VAL A 373 18.48 7.44 -6.61
N ASN A 374 19.33 7.49 -5.60
CA ASN A 374 18.93 7.20 -4.23
C ASN A 374 17.91 8.21 -3.66
N ALA A 375 17.19 7.81 -2.62
CA ALA A 375 16.26 8.62 -1.84
C ALA A 375 16.14 8.05 -0.42
N THR A 376 15.70 8.87 0.53
CA THR A 376 15.22 8.35 1.81
C THR A 376 13.77 7.94 1.64
N SER A 377 13.47 6.69 1.96
CA SER A 377 12.10 6.16 1.92
C SER A 377 11.47 6.18 3.31
N HIS A 378 10.23 6.64 3.35
CA HIS A 378 9.38 6.66 4.53
C HIS A 378 8.21 5.74 4.24
N VAL A 379 8.03 4.67 5.01
CA VAL A 379 6.94 3.71 4.79
C VAL A 379 6.11 3.63 6.06
N GLN A 380 4.78 3.68 5.90
CA GLN A 380 3.85 3.74 7.02
C GLN A 380 2.74 2.69 6.89
N LEU A 381 2.34 2.16 8.04
CA LEU A 381 1.16 1.30 8.21
C LEU A 381 0.42 1.71 9.48
N ASP A 382 -0.88 2.01 9.35
CA ASP A 382 -1.77 2.22 10.49
C ASP A 382 -2.68 1.00 10.65
N THR A 383 -2.91 0.61 11.90
CA THR A 383 -3.70 -0.57 12.24
C THR A 383 -4.74 -0.26 13.31
N LEU A 384 -5.73 -1.14 13.41
CA LEU A 384 -6.67 -1.24 14.51
C LEU A 384 -6.48 -2.62 15.16
N SER A 385 -6.47 -2.67 16.49
CA SER A 385 -6.58 -3.92 17.23
C SER A 385 -8.06 -4.24 17.43
N LEU A 386 -8.45 -5.42 16.99
CA LEU A 386 -9.77 -6.00 17.22
C LEU A 386 -9.60 -7.11 18.25
N TRP A 387 -10.07 -6.87 19.47
CA TRP A 387 -10.08 -7.85 20.56
C TRP A 387 -11.43 -8.53 20.63
N PHE A 388 -11.46 -9.85 20.66
CA PHE A 388 -12.69 -10.62 20.69
C PHE A 388 -12.78 -11.53 21.92
N SER A 389 -14.00 -11.91 22.27
CA SER A 389 -14.26 -12.98 23.24
C SER A 389 -13.85 -14.34 22.69
N ALA A 390 -13.74 -15.33 23.58
CA ALA A 390 -13.36 -16.69 23.22
C ALA A 390 -14.33 -17.39 22.24
N ASP A 391 -15.56 -16.90 22.12
CA ASP A 391 -16.57 -17.44 21.20
C ASP A 391 -16.29 -17.07 19.74
N THR A 392 -15.41 -16.10 19.50
CA THR A 392 -15.01 -15.71 18.14
C THR A 392 -13.88 -16.58 17.63
N GLN A 393 -14.12 -17.27 16.52
CA GLN A 393 -13.12 -18.10 15.86
C GLN A 393 -12.27 -17.23 14.93
N ILE A 394 -11.00 -17.04 15.30
CA ILE A 394 -10.01 -16.40 14.46
C ILE A 394 -9.11 -17.49 13.89
N GLY A 395 -9.09 -17.65 12.56
CA GLY A 395 -8.16 -18.58 11.93
C GLY A 395 -6.72 -18.07 11.94
N ASP A 396 -5.79 -18.93 11.54
CA ASP A 396 -4.38 -18.55 11.44
C ASP A 396 -4.16 -17.50 10.33
N SER A 397 -3.12 -16.69 10.50
CA SER A 397 -2.63 -15.82 9.43
C SER A 397 -2.21 -16.68 8.23
N ALA A 398 -2.74 -16.36 7.05
CA ALA A 398 -2.50 -17.09 5.81
C ALA A 398 -1.96 -16.17 4.70
N ILE A 399 -1.37 -16.78 3.67
CA ILE A 399 -0.76 -16.07 2.53
C ILE A 399 -1.38 -16.57 1.23
N ALA A 400 -2.07 -15.69 0.51
CA ALA A 400 -2.41 -15.87 -0.88
C ALA A 400 -1.19 -15.52 -1.74
N SER A 401 -0.85 -16.37 -2.71
CA SER A 401 0.24 -16.09 -3.65
C SER A 401 -0.28 -16.07 -5.07
N GLY A 402 0.24 -15.14 -5.87
CA GLY A 402 0.01 -15.07 -7.31
C GLY A 402 1.30 -15.31 -8.11
N LYS A 403 1.14 -15.41 -9.43
CA LYS A 403 2.24 -15.28 -10.41
C LYS A 403 1.79 -14.33 -11.51
N LEU A 404 2.60 -13.36 -11.90
CA LEU A 404 2.28 -12.43 -12.98
C LEU A 404 3.45 -12.38 -13.96
N CYS A 405 3.16 -12.44 -15.25
CA CYS A 405 4.17 -12.29 -16.30
C CYS A 405 3.61 -11.49 -17.45
N ILE A 406 4.32 -10.45 -17.86
CA ILE A 406 3.91 -9.54 -18.93
C ILE A 406 5.07 -9.44 -19.92
N ASN A 407 4.82 -9.67 -21.21
CA ASN A 407 5.82 -9.47 -22.25
C ASN A 407 6.03 -7.96 -22.50
N SER A 408 7.21 -7.58 -22.97
CA SER A 408 7.43 -6.20 -23.39
C SER A 408 6.57 -5.85 -24.60
N THR A 409 6.11 -4.60 -24.65
CA THR A 409 5.55 -4.03 -25.87
C THR A 409 6.66 -3.67 -26.85
N ASP A 410 6.30 -3.34 -28.09
CA ASP A 410 7.28 -2.95 -29.12
C ASP A 410 7.96 -1.60 -28.83
N GLN A 411 7.38 -0.80 -27.93
CA GLN A 411 7.95 0.45 -27.40
C GLN A 411 9.10 0.21 -26.41
N ALA A 412 9.29 -1.01 -25.92
CA ALA A 412 10.43 -1.33 -25.07
C ALA A 412 11.75 -1.24 -25.86
N PRO A 413 12.78 -0.62 -25.27
CA PRO A 413 14.13 -0.63 -25.81
C PRO A 413 14.63 -2.04 -26.08
N ALA A 414 15.40 -2.22 -27.16
CA ALA A 414 15.81 -3.57 -27.59
C ALA A 414 16.54 -4.37 -26.49
N PHE A 415 17.33 -3.70 -25.65
CA PHE A 415 18.05 -4.33 -24.52
C PHE A 415 17.14 -4.73 -23.35
N SER A 416 15.97 -4.11 -23.23
CA SER A 416 14.96 -4.39 -22.21
C SER A 416 13.77 -5.18 -22.75
N ARG A 417 13.82 -5.70 -23.98
CA ARG A 417 12.76 -6.58 -24.49
C ARG A 417 12.74 -7.93 -23.77
N TRP A 418 11.54 -8.37 -23.42
CA TRP A 418 11.19 -9.58 -22.68
C TRP A 418 10.02 -10.26 -23.39
N LYS A 419 10.23 -11.48 -23.86
CA LYS A 419 9.19 -12.30 -24.51
C LYS A 419 9.20 -13.72 -23.94
N MET A 420 9.37 -13.83 -22.62
CA MET A 420 9.60 -15.11 -21.93
C MET A 420 8.34 -15.65 -21.24
N CYS A 421 7.23 -14.90 -21.20
CA CYS A 421 6.04 -15.33 -20.49
C CYS A 421 5.44 -16.60 -21.11
N ASP A 422 5.41 -16.69 -22.44
CA ASP A 422 4.85 -17.84 -23.16
C ASP A 422 5.91 -18.88 -23.56
N PHE A 423 7.12 -18.77 -23.01
CA PHE A 423 8.17 -19.73 -23.30
C PHE A 423 7.82 -21.11 -22.76
N GLN A 424 7.69 -22.09 -23.65
CA GLN A 424 7.16 -23.42 -23.29
C GLN A 424 8.13 -24.32 -22.51
N GLY A 425 9.38 -23.89 -22.31
CA GLY A 425 10.36 -24.64 -21.52
C GLY A 425 9.95 -24.78 -20.05
N TRP A 426 10.06 -25.99 -19.51
CA TRP A 426 9.65 -26.33 -18.15
C TRP A 426 10.25 -25.42 -17.06
N LEU A 427 11.55 -25.11 -17.15
CA LEU A 427 12.22 -24.17 -16.24
C LEU A 427 11.63 -22.76 -16.30
N ALA A 428 11.33 -22.24 -17.49
CA ALA A 428 10.72 -20.92 -17.64
C ALA A 428 9.28 -20.89 -17.10
N ARG A 429 8.52 -21.98 -17.21
CA ARG A 429 7.19 -22.09 -16.61
C ARG A 429 7.23 -22.03 -15.08
N ILE A 430 8.20 -22.72 -14.47
CA ILE A 430 8.38 -22.69 -13.01
C ILE A 430 8.78 -21.30 -12.56
N ILE A 431 9.75 -20.69 -13.24
CA ILE A 431 10.38 -19.44 -12.82
C ILE A 431 9.51 -18.22 -13.19
N TYR A 432 8.90 -18.19 -14.37
CA TYR A 432 8.24 -17.01 -14.95
C TYR A 432 6.73 -17.17 -15.24
N GLY A 433 6.11 -18.29 -14.87
CA GLY A 433 4.65 -18.43 -14.92
C GLY A 433 4.05 -18.96 -16.24
N GLY A 434 4.83 -19.10 -17.32
CA GLY A 434 4.45 -19.90 -18.51
C GLY A 434 3.24 -19.42 -19.33
N LYS A 435 2.63 -18.29 -18.95
CA LYS A 435 1.54 -17.61 -19.66
C LYS A 435 1.62 -16.11 -19.37
N GLU A 436 1.43 -15.29 -20.40
CA GLU A 436 1.22 -13.85 -20.24
C GLU A 436 -0.10 -13.54 -19.52
N GLN A 437 -0.01 -12.77 -18.42
CA GLN A 437 -1.14 -12.28 -17.64
C GLN A 437 -0.77 -11.05 -16.80
N GLU A 438 -1.60 -10.02 -16.87
CA GLU A 438 -1.43 -8.77 -16.11
C GLU A 438 -2.07 -8.81 -14.72
N GLN A 439 -3.02 -9.72 -14.53
CA GLN A 439 -3.74 -9.94 -13.29
C GLN A 439 -3.88 -11.44 -13.00
N THR A 440 -3.99 -11.77 -11.72
CA THR A 440 -4.22 -13.12 -11.23
C THR A 440 -5.08 -13.04 -9.98
N MET A 441 -5.90 -14.07 -9.80
CA MET A 441 -6.77 -14.22 -8.65
C MET A 441 -6.43 -15.53 -7.94
N THR A 442 -6.47 -15.51 -6.62
CA THR A 442 -6.29 -16.70 -5.79
C THR A 442 -7.52 -16.87 -4.91
N GLN A 443 -8.24 -17.98 -5.11
CA GLN A 443 -9.35 -18.37 -4.24
C GLN A 443 -8.84 -18.66 -2.82
N LEU A 444 -9.48 -18.07 -1.82
CA LEU A 444 -9.17 -18.30 -0.42
C LEU A 444 -9.95 -19.52 0.10
N PRO A 445 -9.37 -20.36 0.97
CA PRO A 445 -10.06 -21.51 1.53
C PRO A 445 -11.31 -21.11 2.30
N ILE A 446 -12.39 -21.88 2.16
CA ILE A 446 -13.58 -21.73 3.01
C ILE A 446 -13.18 -22.05 4.44
N PHE A 447 -13.38 -21.08 5.33
CA PHE A 447 -13.26 -21.29 6.76
C PHE A 447 -14.62 -21.79 7.28
N ARG A 448 -14.71 -23.08 7.66
CA ARG A 448 -15.94 -23.71 8.18
C ARG A 448 -15.83 -23.92 9.68
N HIS A 449 -16.94 -23.74 10.39
CA HIS A 449 -17.10 -24.17 11.77
C HIS A 449 -16.92 -25.69 11.86
N HIS A 450 -16.01 -26.16 12.72
CA HIS A 450 -15.94 -27.57 13.11
C HIS A 450 -16.83 -27.85 14.32
#